data_AF-A0DU85-F1
#
_entry.id   AF-A0DU85-F1
#
_cell.length_a   1.000
_cell.length_b   1.000
_cell.length_c   1.000
_cell.angle_alpha   90.00
_cell.angle_beta   90.00
_cell.angle_gamma   90.00
#
_symmetry.space_group_name_H-M   'P 1'
#
loop_
_entity.id
_entity.type
_entity.pdbx_description
1 polymer ?
#
loop_
_entity_poly.entity_id
_entity_poly.type
_entity_poly.pdbx_seq_one_letter_code
_entity_poly.pdbx_strand_id
1 'polypeptide(L)'
;MFKVSKQKIQEILSSGLTQNPQDSMVEFNSTKRFEDSLKCKITQGLSENDIALRQQVFGVNEIENLDSIGFLNAFSINLTKKPKSIFFLTLSLIAFSLKYLSTQGIYRIEWIESLVIFGLISLNLIISAIHLKIADNNKKKLLLSDEQSKSVKVLRNGQEQTLIARDLVVGDVVILQEHDQLYVDGLIVEQNNLEIDESFLTGEQDLICKITLEEATQKKQPISPQKHLAFAQSKVIKGSGKLLVLAVGLEKQASRIMVCVKQEDNKTPILSAIEAISSKMETIGFVGAIVVIFMLLARYMIEYHNSDVNGYSTFSNILNLIIVLISGNASKALITHFQLQLAQTVNLMLYQQNLVKKLNQLENLPFMDQLLFDKTGTLTQNRMQLERFMNDTTDELTQSKFNHFPQEFQKAFIDACFINNTYNPETNSGSPIEKALLQVAQDMRLNLEERKKQVTHQIPFNSTRKKLTTIINNNRVVVRGASEIILQQSIKFYSLKDGIVAIDDFMKDCLEQNLIQLSQEGRTLAIAYADVDLKNQNVDQLIEGNKFEFDRQNLTLLGFSAIFRSFENRNKNDS
;
A
#
# COMPACT_ATOMS: atom_id res chain seq x y z
N MET A 1 -20.20 -8.72 -29.67
CA MET A 1 -19.34 -7.65 -29.11
C MET A 1 -20.01 -7.01 -27.91
N PHE A 2 -19.23 -6.71 -26.88
CA PHE A 2 -19.63 -5.87 -25.74
C PHE A 2 -19.80 -4.43 -26.22
N LYS A 3 -20.71 -3.66 -25.61
CA LYS A 3 -20.98 -2.26 -26.02
C LYS A 3 -20.03 -1.25 -25.36
N VAL A 4 -19.30 -1.69 -24.33
CA VAL A 4 -18.35 -0.86 -23.58
C VAL A 4 -16.92 -1.24 -23.92
N SER A 5 -16.10 -0.24 -24.23
CA SER A 5 -14.67 -0.42 -24.48
C SER A 5 -13.89 -0.45 -23.17
N LYS A 6 -12.73 -1.11 -23.22
CA LYS A 6 -11.75 -1.15 -22.12
C LYS A 6 -11.31 0.25 -21.66
N GLN A 7 -11.09 1.15 -22.61
CA GLN A 7 -10.73 2.56 -22.32
C GLN A 7 -11.84 3.30 -21.56
N LYS A 8 -13.11 3.06 -21.92
CA LYS A 8 -14.23 3.72 -21.23
C LYS A 8 -14.35 3.24 -19.77
N ILE A 9 -14.15 1.95 -19.51
CA ILE A 9 -14.11 1.43 -18.14
C ILE A 9 -12.98 2.10 -17.34
N GLN A 10 -11.82 2.30 -17.95
CA GLN A 10 -10.70 2.99 -17.30
C GLN A 10 -11.01 4.45 -16.97
N GLU A 11 -11.67 5.19 -17.87
CA GLU A 11 -12.12 6.56 -17.60
C GLU A 11 -13.08 6.61 -16.40
N ILE A 12 -14.00 5.65 -16.33
CA ILE A 12 -14.95 5.53 -15.21
C ILE A 12 -14.18 5.28 -13.90
N LEU A 13 -13.28 4.28 -13.85
CA LEU A 13 -12.53 3.95 -12.65
C LEU A 13 -11.58 5.07 -12.20
N SER A 14 -10.89 5.73 -13.15
CA SER A 14 -9.98 6.84 -12.85
C SER A 14 -10.72 8.09 -12.36
N SER A 15 -11.92 8.36 -12.91
CA SER A 15 -12.77 9.45 -12.42
C SER A 15 -13.20 9.26 -10.95
N GLY A 16 -13.28 8.01 -10.49
CA GLY A 16 -13.56 7.69 -9.08
C GLY A 16 -12.46 8.09 -8.11
N LEU A 17 -11.22 8.25 -8.58
CA LEU A 17 -10.05 8.63 -7.78
C LEU A 17 -9.74 10.14 -7.84
N THR A 18 -10.31 10.88 -8.80
CA THR A 18 -10.02 12.31 -9.00
C THR A 18 -11.16 13.22 -8.55
N GLN A 19 -10.85 14.38 -7.97
CA GLN A 19 -11.87 15.36 -7.55
C GLN A 19 -12.54 16.12 -8.73
N ASN A 20 -12.08 15.93 -9.97
CA ASN A 20 -12.67 16.57 -11.15
C ASN A 20 -13.79 15.70 -11.74
N PRO A 21 -15.06 16.15 -11.68
CA PRO A 21 -16.16 15.44 -12.30
C PRO A 21 -16.21 15.82 -13.78
N GLN A 22 -15.70 14.97 -14.66
CA GLN A 22 -16.04 15.06 -16.08
C GLN A 22 -16.73 13.77 -16.53
N ASP A 23 -18.02 13.91 -16.84
CA ASP A 23 -18.84 13.30 -17.90
C ASP A 23 -18.82 11.78 -18.17
N SER A 24 -17.91 10.99 -17.60
CA SER A 24 -17.75 9.58 -17.95
C SER A 24 -18.92 8.69 -17.49
N MET A 25 -19.62 9.08 -16.41
CA MET A 25 -20.77 8.34 -15.86
C MET A 25 -22.13 8.84 -16.33
N VAL A 26 -22.24 9.97 -17.03
CA VAL A 26 -23.54 10.49 -17.52
C VAL A 26 -24.24 9.48 -18.44
N GLU A 27 -23.45 8.67 -19.14
CA GLU A 27 -23.92 7.60 -20.01
C GLU A 27 -24.30 6.32 -19.25
N PHE A 28 -23.87 6.15 -17.98
CA PHE A 28 -24.11 4.98 -17.15
C PHE A 28 -24.82 5.35 -15.84
N ASN A 29 -25.98 5.97 -15.93
CA ASN A 29 -26.80 6.37 -14.76
C ASN A 29 -27.56 5.18 -14.09
N SER A 30 -27.35 3.95 -14.52
CA SER A 30 -28.01 2.78 -13.93
C SER A 30 -27.19 1.49 -14.06
N THR A 31 -27.36 0.62 -13.08
CA THR A 31 -26.82 -0.75 -13.03
C THR A 31 -27.22 -1.55 -14.28
N LYS A 32 -28.46 -1.38 -14.76
CA LYS A 32 -28.97 -1.99 -16.00
C LYS A 32 -28.16 -1.65 -17.24
N ARG A 33 -27.63 -0.42 -17.37
CA ARG A 33 -26.78 -0.07 -18.52
C ARG A 33 -25.45 -0.81 -18.49
N PHE A 34 -24.90 -1.09 -17.31
CA PHE A 34 -23.72 -1.94 -17.16
C PHE A 34 -24.04 -3.40 -17.52
N GLU A 35 -25.19 -3.93 -17.07
CA GLU A 35 -25.68 -5.27 -17.46
C GLU A 35 -25.80 -5.43 -18.98
N ASP A 36 -26.46 -4.48 -19.65
CA ASP A 36 -26.66 -4.51 -21.10
C ASP A 36 -25.34 -4.39 -21.87
N SER A 37 -24.41 -3.60 -21.34
CA SER A 37 -23.14 -3.30 -22.01
C SER A 37 -22.12 -4.42 -21.86
N LEU A 38 -22.04 -5.00 -20.67
CA LEU A 38 -21.18 -6.14 -20.35
C LEU A 38 -21.87 -7.49 -20.64
N LYS A 39 -23.16 -7.49 -21.03
CA LYS A 39 -23.97 -8.69 -21.28
C LYS A 39 -23.93 -9.67 -20.11
N CYS A 40 -24.15 -9.18 -18.91
CA CYS A 40 -24.23 -9.99 -17.68
C CYS A 40 -25.52 -9.67 -16.93
N LYS A 41 -26.03 -10.64 -16.16
CA LYS A 41 -27.16 -10.42 -15.25
C LYS A 41 -26.65 -10.41 -13.82
N ILE A 42 -26.83 -9.32 -13.09
CA ILE A 42 -26.38 -9.18 -11.71
C ILE A 42 -27.02 -10.24 -10.80
N THR A 43 -28.27 -10.61 -11.08
CA THR A 43 -29.04 -11.59 -10.28
C THR A 43 -28.63 -13.05 -10.49
N GLN A 44 -28.07 -13.38 -11.65
CA GLN A 44 -27.65 -14.75 -12.00
C GLN A 44 -26.13 -14.87 -12.13
N GLY A 45 -25.41 -13.75 -12.11
CA GLY A 45 -23.99 -13.74 -12.41
C GLY A 45 -23.69 -14.07 -13.88
N LEU A 46 -22.47 -14.54 -14.11
CA LEU A 46 -21.95 -14.84 -15.44
C LEU A 46 -22.16 -16.30 -15.85
N SER A 47 -22.32 -16.57 -17.15
CA SER A 47 -22.30 -17.92 -17.72
C SER A 47 -20.89 -18.35 -18.11
N GLU A 48 -20.54 -19.61 -17.85
CA GLU A 48 -19.19 -20.16 -18.10
C GLU A 48 -18.76 -20.09 -19.58
N ASN A 49 -19.71 -20.13 -20.50
CA ASN A 49 -19.43 -20.12 -21.95
C ASN A 49 -18.79 -18.80 -22.44
N ASP A 50 -18.97 -17.70 -21.70
CA ASP A 50 -18.49 -16.37 -22.11
C ASP A 50 -17.09 -16.03 -21.56
N ILE A 51 -16.52 -16.88 -20.70
CA ILE A 51 -15.27 -16.58 -19.98
C ILE A 51 -14.10 -16.38 -20.94
N ALA A 52 -13.90 -17.30 -21.89
CA ALA A 52 -12.78 -17.24 -22.84
C ALA A 52 -12.82 -15.97 -23.72
N LEU A 53 -14.02 -15.56 -24.14
CA LEU A 53 -14.20 -14.37 -24.96
C LEU A 53 -13.93 -13.09 -24.14
N ARG A 54 -14.30 -13.07 -22.85
CA ARG A 54 -13.98 -11.96 -21.94
C ARG A 54 -12.48 -11.84 -21.66
N GLN A 55 -11.81 -12.97 -21.45
CA GLN A 55 -10.35 -13.00 -21.26
C GLN A 55 -9.61 -12.45 -22.49
N GLN A 56 -10.10 -12.72 -23.71
CA GLN A 56 -9.53 -12.16 -24.94
C GLN A 56 -9.77 -10.65 -25.07
N VAL A 57 -10.94 -10.14 -24.68
CA VAL A 57 -11.30 -8.73 -24.87
C VAL A 57 -10.79 -7.83 -23.74
N PHE A 58 -10.94 -8.27 -22.49
CA PHE A 58 -10.64 -7.46 -21.30
C PHE A 58 -9.34 -7.87 -20.59
N GLY A 59 -8.82 -9.07 -20.87
CA GLY A 59 -7.60 -9.60 -20.25
C GLY A 59 -7.88 -10.60 -19.12
N VAL A 60 -6.80 -11.18 -18.59
CA VAL A 60 -6.81 -12.11 -17.45
C VAL A 60 -6.43 -11.39 -16.16
N ASN A 61 -6.85 -11.91 -14.99
CA ASN A 61 -6.50 -11.32 -13.70
C ASN A 61 -5.08 -11.70 -13.24
N GLU A 62 -4.09 -11.44 -14.08
CA GLU A 62 -2.67 -11.71 -13.82
C GLU A 62 -1.82 -10.47 -14.12
N ILE A 63 -0.75 -10.28 -13.34
CA ILE A 63 0.13 -9.11 -13.45
C ILE A 63 1.25 -9.34 -14.48
N GLU A 64 1.67 -10.58 -14.73
CA GLU A 64 2.69 -10.91 -15.74
C GLU A 64 2.72 -12.42 -16.02
N ASN A 65 2.58 -12.82 -17.29
CA ASN A 65 2.86 -14.19 -17.72
C ASN A 65 4.37 -14.30 -17.99
N LEU A 66 5.10 -15.07 -17.18
CA LEU A 66 6.50 -15.37 -17.42
C LEU A 66 6.63 -16.82 -17.88
N ASP A 67 6.94 -17.03 -19.16
CA ASP A 67 7.29 -18.34 -19.69
C ASP A 67 8.48 -18.92 -18.91
N SER A 68 8.42 -20.23 -18.61
CA SER A 68 9.48 -20.92 -17.90
C SER A 68 10.71 -21.13 -18.79
N ILE A 69 11.87 -20.67 -18.33
CA ILE A 69 13.12 -20.93 -19.06
C ILE A 69 13.62 -22.33 -18.63
N GLY A 70 13.43 -23.31 -19.51
CA GLY A 70 14.03 -24.64 -19.34
C GLY A 70 15.56 -24.58 -19.32
N PHE A 71 16.24 -25.59 -18.74
CA PHE A 71 17.70 -25.59 -18.62
C PHE A 71 18.42 -25.51 -19.98
N LEU A 72 17.95 -26.25 -20.99
CA LEU A 72 18.51 -26.21 -22.34
C LEU A 72 18.27 -24.85 -23.02
N ASN A 73 17.13 -24.22 -22.74
CA ASN A 73 16.84 -22.86 -23.21
C ASN A 73 17.74 -21.84 -22.48
N ALA A 74 17.93 -21.97 -21.17
CA ALA A 74 18.87 -21.12 -20.43
C ALA A 74 20.31 -21.26 -20.94
N PHE A 75 20.74 -22.49 -21.24
CA PHE A 75 22.06 -22.76 -21.80
C PHE A 75 22.21 -22.18 -23.21
N SER A 76 21.25 -22.40 -24.12
CA SER A 76 21.28 -21.83 -25.48
C SER A 76 21.16 -20.31 -25.50
N ILE A 77 20.35 -19.72 -24.63
CA ILE A 77 20.27 -18.26 -24.43
C ILE A 77 21.61 -17.72 -23.95
N ASN A 78 22.25 -18.38 -22.99
CA ASN A 78 23.56 -17.94 -22.46
C ASN A 78 24.68 -18.11 -23.49
N LEU A 79 24.59 -19.13 -24.35
CA LEU A 79 25.50 -19.35 -25.47
C LEU A 79 25.34 -18.21 -26.51
N THR A 80 24.12 -17.97 -26.99
CA THR A 80 23.82 -16.98 -28.05
C THR A 80 23.97 -15.53 -27.62
N LYS A 81 23.58 -15.16 -26.39
CA LYS A 81 23.63 -13.77 -25.91
C LYS A 81 25.01 -13.32 -25.43
N LYS A 82 25.98 -14.21 -25.26
CA LYS A 82 27.36 -13.88 -24.84
C LYS A 82 28.38 -14.30 -25.89
N PRO A 83 28.58 -13.50 -26.96
CA PRO A 83 29.45 -13.88 -28.08
C PRO A 83 30.90 -14.17 -27.66
N LYS A 84 31.39 -13.49 -26.61
CA LYS A 84 32.73 -13.74 -26.03
C LYS A 84 32.90 -15.18 -25.52
N SER A 85 31.88 -15.75 -24.86
CA SER A 85 31.99 -17.08 -24.26
C SER A 85 32.02 -18.20 -25.31
N ILE A 86 31.25 -18.06 -26.40
CA ILE A 86 31.35 -18.96 -27.57
C ILE A 86 32.75 -18.87 -28.16
N PHE A 87 33.24 -17.66 -28.40
CA PHE A 87 34.56 -17.45 -28.98
C PHE A 87 35.65 -18.17 -28.19
N PHE A 88 35.70 -18.01 -26.86
CA PHE A 88 36.70 -18.71 -26.04
C PHE A 88 36.50 -20.22 -25.97
N LEU A 89 35.26 -20.72 -25.97
CA LEU A 89 35.01 -22.16 -26.02
C LEU A 89 35.57 -22.76 -27.32
N THR A 90 35.31 -22.11 -28.46
CA THR A 90 35.81 -22.57 -29.77
C THR A 90 37.34 -22.50 -29.84
N LEU A 91 37.95 -21.41 -29.36
CA LEU A 91 39.40 -21.24 -29.37
C LEU A 91 40.09 -22.24 -28.45
N SER A 92 39.50 -22.53 -27.29
CA SER A 92 40.02 -23.54 -26.35
C SER A 92 39.89 -24.96 -26.88
N LEU A 93 38.83 -25.26 -27.63
CA LEU A 93 38.67 -26.55 -28.30
C LEU A 93 39.74 -26.72 -29.39
N ILE A 94 39.97 -25.69 -30.20
CA ILE A 94 41.03 -25.70 -31.23
C ILE A 94 42.41 -25.90 -30.58
N ALA A 95 42.72 -25.16 -29.50
CA ALA A 95 43.99 -25.31 -28.79
C ALA A 95 44.18 -26.72 -28.23
N PHE A 96 43.13 -27.31 -27.64
CA PHE A 96 43.13 -28.69 -27.16
C PHE A 96 43.36 -29.69 -28.30
N SER A 97 42.61 -29.59 -29.41
CA SER A 97 42.75 -30.49 -30.57
C SER A 97 44.14 -30.41 -31.20
N LEU A 98 44.70 -29.21 -31.37
CA LEU A 98 46.06 -29.02 -31.90
C LEU A 98 47.12 -29.65 -31.00
N LYS A 99 47.00 -29.49 -29.67
CA LYS A 99 47.97 -30.03 -28.71
C LYS A 99 47.88 -31.55 -28.61
N TYR A 100 46.66 -32.10 -28.68
CA TYR A 100 46.39 -33.53 -28.75
C TYR A 100 46.96 -34.17 -30.03
N LEU A 101 46.80 -33.53 -31.19
CA LEU A 101 47.32 -34.02 -32.47
C LEU A 101 48.85 -33.85 -32.60
N SER A 102 49.41 -32.79 -32.00
CA SER A 102 50.86 -32.52 -32.03
C SER A 102 51.67 -33.47 -31.17
N THR A 103 51.08 -34.09 -30.15
CA THR A 103 51.75 -35.10 -29.32
C THR A 103 51.40 -36.47 -29.89
N GLN A 104 52.37 -37.18 -30.49
CA GLN A 104 52.18 -38.57 -30.90
C GLN A 104 52.01 -39.50 -29.69
N GLY A 105 50.85 -39.46 -29.05
CA GLY A 105 50.45 -40.38 -28.00
C GLY A 105 51.15 -40.18 -26.65
N ILE A 106 50.37 -39.71 -25.67
CA ILE A 106 50.34 -40.18 -24.27
C ILE A 106 51.54 -39.82 -23.36
N TYR A 107 52.76 -39.54 -23.84
CA TYR A 107 53.94 -39.37 -22.96
C TYR A 107 54.35 -37.95 -22.58
N ARG A 108 53.56 -36.92 -22.94
CA ARG A 108 53.73 -35.57 -22.37
C ARG A 108 52.41 -35.03 -21.83
N ILE A 109 52.47 -34.56 -20.57
CA ILE A 109 51.40 -33.90 -19.80
C ILE A 109 50.91 -32.59 -20.47
N GLU A 110 51.52 -32.19 -21.59
CA GLU A 110 51.26 -30.95 -22.31
C GLU A 110 49.78 -30.75 -22.74
N TRP A 111 49.06 -31.80 -23.15
CA TRP A 111 47.64 -31.69 -23.53
C TRP A 111 46.71 -31.44 -22.33
N ILE A 112 47.15 -31.79 -21.11
CA ILE A 112 46.36 -31.62 -19.88
C ILE A 112 46.13 -30.13 -19.61
N GLU A 113 47.09 -29.26 -19.91
CA GLU A 113 46.94 -27.80 -19.76
C GLU A 113 45.76 -27.25 -20.58
N SER A 114 45.68 -27.61 -21.87
CA SER A 114 44.59 -27.17 -22.74
C SER A 114 43.25 -27.81 -22.36
N LEU A 115 43.26 -29.05 -21.85
CA LEU A 115 42.06 -29.70 -21.33
C LEU A 115 41.54 -28.98 -20.07
N VAL A 116 42.43 -28.59 -19.16
CA VAL A 116 42.05 -27.84 -17.94
C VAL A 116 41.43 -26.49 -18.31
N ILE A 117 42.02 -25.75 -19.26
CA ILE A 117 41.45 -24.47 -19.74
C ILE A 117 40.07 -24.68 -20.36
N PHE A 118 39.91 -25.69 -21.22
CA PHE A 118 38.63 -26.02 -21.83
C PHE A 118 37.58 -26.40 -20.79
N GLY A 119 37.97 -27.19 -19.78
CA GLY A 119 37.12 -27.58 -18.66
C GLY A 119 36.67 -26.38 -17.83
N LEU A 120 37.56 -25.44 -17.50
CA LEU A 120 37.23 -24.23 -16.73
C LEU A 120 36.24 -23.32 -17.47
N ILE A 121 36.42 -23.12 -18.77
CA ILE A 121 35.50 -22.30 -19.59
C ILE A 121 34.12 -22.96 -19.67
N SER A 122 34.10 -24.28 -19.89
CA SER A 122 32.86 -25.07 -19.94
C SER A 122 32.11 -25.02 -18.60
N LEU A 123 32.83 -25.16 -17.48
CA LEU A 123 32.27 -25.07 -16.13
C LEU A 123 31.65 -23.69 -15.87
N ASN A 124 32.33 -22.61 -16.26
CA ASN A 124 31.82 -21.24 -16.09
C ASN A 124 30.53 -20.99 -16.88
N LEU A 125 30.43 -21.56 -18.09
CA LEU A 125 29.20 -21.51 -18.91
C LEU A 125 28.04 -22.24 -18.23
N ILE A 126 28.29 -23.43 -17.67
CA ILE A 126 27.30 -24.21 -16.93
C ILE A 126 26.82 -23.44 -15.70
N ILE A 127 27.75 -22.93 -14.87
CA ILE A 127 27.42 -22.13 -13.68
C ILE A 127 26.56 -20.91 -14.07
N SER A 128 26.93 -20.22 -15.16
CA SER A 128 26.18 -19.07 -15.65
C SER A 128 24.75 -19.45 -16.11
N ALA A 129 24.56 -20.62 -16.72
CA ALA A 129 23.24 -21.11 -17.11
C ALA A 129 22.38 -21.52 -15.90
N ILE A 130 22.99 -22.13 -14.88
CA ILE A 130 22.34 -22.46 -13.61
C ILE A 130 21.89 -21.17 -12.91
N HIS A 131 22.75 -20.15 -12.83
CA HIS A 131 22.40 -18.86 -12.24
C HIS A 131 21.23 -18.18 -12.95
N LEU A 132 21.18 -18.23 -14.28
CA LEU A 132 20.07 -17.68 -15.05
C LEU A 132 18.75 -18.38 -14.71
N LYS A 133 18.77 -19.71 -14.56
CA LYS A 133 17.58 -20.50 -14.17
C LYS A 133 17.13 -20.21 -12.74
N ILE A 134 18.08 -20.10 -11.79
CA ILE A 134 17.77 -19.75 -10.40
C ILE A 134 17.13 -18.36 -10.32
N ALA A 135 17.68 -17.38 -11.05
CA ALA A 135 17.14 -16.03 -11.11
C ALA A 135 15.71 -16.01 -11.66
N ASP A 136 15.44 -16.75 -12.74
CA ASP A 136 14.10 -16.87 -13.33
C ASP A 136 13.10 -17.52 -12.36
N ASN A 137 13.49 -18.62 -11.70
CA ASN A 137 12.66 -19.30 -10.70
C ASN A 137 12.33 -18.40 -9.50
N ASN A 138 13.30 -17.63 -9.01
CA ASN A 138 13.10 -16.71 -7.88
C ASN A 138 12.12 -15.60 -8.24
N LYS A 139 12.21 -15.03 -9.45
CA LYS A 139 11.22 -14.06 -9.96
C LYS A 139 9.81 -14.66 -9.99
N LYS A 140 9.67 -15.89 -10.50
CA LYS A 140 8.38 -16.60 -10.54
C LYS A 140 7.81 -16.85 -9.15
N LYS A 141 8.63 -17.32 -8.20
CA LYS A 141 8.18 -17.57 -6.82
C LYS A 141 7.64 -16.29 -6.17
N LEU A 142 8.32 -15.16 -6.33
CA LEU A 142 7.87 -13.88 -5.78
C LEU A 142 6.52 -13.41 -6.36
N LEU A 143 6.24 -13.71 -7.62
CA LEU A 143 5.00 -13.28 -8.31
C LEU A 143 3.81 -14.20 -8.03
N LEU A 144 4.05 -15.49 -7.79
CA LEU A 144 3.00 -16.49 -7.58
C LEU A 144 2.54 -16.63 -6.11
N SER A 145 3.31 -16.13 -5.13
CA SER A 145 3.17 -16.60 -3.75
C SER A 145 2.08 -15.94 -2.90
N ASP A 146 1.66 -14.69 -3.10
CA ASP A 146 0.88 -14.01 -2.04
C ASP A 146 -0.57 -13.60 -2.38
N GLU A 147 -0.89 -13.19 -3.61
CA GLU A 147 -2.23 -12.59 -3.89
C GLU A 147 -3.11 -13.41 -4.85
N GLN A 148 -2.51 -14.12 -5.80
CA GLN A 148 -3.26 -14.77 -6.88
C GLN A 148 -3.83 -16.14 -6.51
N SER A 149 -3.45 -16.72 -5.36
CA SER A 149 -3.89 -18.04 -4.87
C SER A 149 -5.07 -17.98 -3.89
N LYS A 150 -5.55 -16.77 -3.55
CA LYS A 150 -6.61 -16.57 -2.57
C LYS A 150 -7.99 -16.86 -3.17
N SER A 151 -8.88 -17.44 -2.35
CA SER A 151 -10.24 -17.78 -2.75
C SER A 151 -11.18 -16.58 -2.64
N VAL A 152 -12.08 -16.43 -3.61
CA VAL A 152 -13.10 -15.39 -3.70
C VAL A 152 -14.45 -16.03 -4.00
N LYS A 153 -15.50 -15.57 -3.31
CA LYS A 153 -16.88 -16.01 -3.58
C LYS A 153 -17.49 -15.19 -4.72
N VAL A 154 -18.05 -15.87 -5.70
CA VAL A 154 -18.72 -15.25 -6.85
C VAL A 154 -20.08 -15.89 -7.10
N LEU A 155 -20.93 -15.16 -7.81
CA LEU A 155 -22.16 -15.67 -8.37
C LEU A 155 -21.94 -16.01 -9.85
N ARG A 156 -22.10 -17.28 -10.23
CA ARG A 156 -22.08 -17.76 -11.62
C ARG A 156 -23.20 -18.76 -11.84
N ASN A 157 -23.88 -18.70 -12.99
CA ASN A 157 -25.04 -19.55 -13.31
C ASN A 157 -26.16 -19.56 -12.22
N GLY A 158 -26.30 -18.47 -11.47
CA GLY A 158 -27.26 -18.32 -10.37
C GLY A 158 -26.88 -19.02 -9.08
N GLN A 159 -25.67 -19.58 -8.98
CA GLN A 159 -25.16 -20.26 -7.79
C GLN A 159 -23.90 -19.59 -7.25
N GLU A 160 -23.74 -19.62 -5.93
CA GLU A 160 -22.50 -19.17 -5.28
C GLU A 160 -21.41 -20.21 -5.50
N GLN A 161 -20.27 -19.76 -6.04
CA GLN A 161 -19.10 -20.58 -6.30
C GLN A 161 -17.88 -19.92 -5.69
N THR A 162 -16.95 -20.72 -5.18
CA THR A 162 -15.65 -20.22 -4.71
C THR A 162 -14.62 -20.43 -5.81
N LEU A 163 -14.04 -19.34 -6.29
CA LEU A 163 -13.00 -19.35 -7.32
C LEU A 163 -11.68 -18.83 -6.75
N ILE A 164 -10.59 -19.10 -7.44
CA ILE A 164 -9.32 -18.46 -7.15
C ILE A 164 -9.36 -17.05 -7.76
N ALA A 165 -8.81 -16.05 -7.08
CA ALA A 165 -8.81 -14.65 -7.54
C ALA A 165 -8.30 -14.50 -8.99
N ARG A 166 -7.34 -15.33 -9.41
CA ARG A 166 -6.80 -15.42 -10.78
C ARG A 166 -7.87 -15.66 -11.85
N ASP A 167 -8.93 -16.40 -11.54
CA ASP A 167 -9.95 -16.84 -12.49
C ASP A 167 -11.11 -15.83 -12.65
N LEU A 168 -11.02 -14.69 -11.96
CA LEU A 168 -11.99 -13.60 -12.06
C LEU A 168 -11.88 -12.89 -13.42
N VAL A 169 -13.04 -12.59 -14.00
CA VAL A 169 -13.15 -11.87 -15.28
C VAL A 169 -14.10 -10.69 -15.17
N VAL A 170 -13.96 -9.72 -16.09
CA VAL A 170 -14.87 -8.57 -16.17
C VAL A 170 -16.32 -9.03 -16.39
N GLY A 171 -17.23 -8.56 -15.55
CA GLY A 171 -18.64 -8.94 -15.52
C GLY A 171 -18.99 -10.06 -14.54
N ASP A 172 -18.02 -10.65 -13.84
CA ASP A 172 -18.32 -11.48 -12.66
C ASP A 172 -19.01 -10.64 -11.57
N VAL A 173 -19.83 -11.29 -10.75
CA VAL A 173 -20.43 -10.68 -9.55
C VAL A 173 -19.78 -11.31 -8.33
N VAL A 174 -18.93 -10.55 -7.66
CA VAL A 174 -18.22 -10.96 -6.45
C VAL A 174 -19.10 -10.68 -5.23
N ILE A 175 -19.19 -11.65 -4.33
CA ILE A 175 -19.92 -11.51 -3.06
C ILE A 175 -18.92 -11.02 -2.02
N LEU A 176 -19.26 -9.91 -1.36
CA LEU A 176 -18.43 -9.27 -0.34
C LEU A 176 -18.99 -9.59 1.05
N GLN A 177 -18.14 -10.12 1.92
CA GLN A 177 -18.43 -10.37 3.33
C GLN A 177 -17.41 -9.66 4.23
N GLU A 178 -17.73 -9.55 5.52
CA GLU A 178 -16.83 -8.95 6.50
C GLU A 178 -15.46 -9.64 6.50
N HIS A 179 -14.40 -8.83 6.51
CA HIS A 179 -13.00 -9.22 6.43
C HIS A 179 -12.49 -9.72 5.07
N ASP A 180 -13.32 -9.74 4.04
CA ASP A 180 -12.85 -10.04 2.68
C ASP A 180 -11.93 -8.93 2.14
N GLN A 181 -10.93 -9.34 1.38
CA GLN A 181 -10.06 -8.44 0.61
C GLN A 181 -10.50 -8.43 -0.85
N LEU A 182 -10.57 -7.24 -1.46
CA LEU A 182 -10.94 -7.07 -2.85
C LEU A 182 -9.71 -7.30 -3.76
N TYR A 183 -9.83 -8.15 -4.77
CA TYR A 183 -8.74 -8.47 -5.72
C TYR A 183 -8.91 -7.82 -7.10
N VAL A 184 -10.03 -7.14 -7.30
CA VAL A 184 -10.49 -6.56 -8.58
C VAL A 184 -11.18 -5.23 -8.33
N ASP A 185 -11.22 -4.38 -9.36
CA ASP A 185 -11.96 -3.12 -9.30
C ASP A 185 -13.37 -3.33 -9.82
N GLY A 186 -14.36 -2.72 -9.18
CA GLY A 186 -15.75 -2.95 -9.54
C GLY A 186 -16.74 -1.91 -9.04
N LEU A 187 -17.99 -2.12 -9.44
CA LEU A 187 -19.16 -1.32 -9.08
C LEU A 187 -19.97 -2.06 -8.01
N ILE A 188 -20.32 -1.38 -6.93
CA ILE A 188 -21.21 -1.88 -5.89
C ILE A 188 -22.64 -1.91 -6.43
N VAL A 189 -23.18 -3.12 -6.57
CA VAL A 189 -24.54 -3.36 -7.09
C VAL A 189 -25.55 -3.66 -5.99
N GLU A 190 -25.09 -4.26 -4.89
CA GLU A 190 -25.88 -4.45 -3.68
C GLU A 190 -25.01 -4.12 -2.46
N GLN A 191 -25.61 -3.52 -1.43
CA GLN A 191 -24.95 -3.24 -0.17
C GLN A 191 -25.92 -3.43 0.99
N ASN A 192 -25.39 -3.92 2.11
CA ASN A 192 -26.05 -3.94 3.40
C ASN A 192 -25.07 -3.45 4.46
N ASN A 193 -25.14 -2.15 4.76
CA ASN A 193 -24.25 -1.45 5.71
C ASN A 193 -22.76 -1.73 5.42
N LEU A 194 -22.40 -1.69 4.13
CA LEU A 194 -21.07 -2.04 3.65
C LEU A 194 -20.08 -0.90 3.91
N GLU A 195 -19.05 -1.18 4.69
CA GLU A 195 -17.94 -0.27 4.98
C GLU A 195 -16.61 -0.90 4.56
N ILE A 196 -15.88 -0.18 3.72
CA ILE A 196 -14.62 -0.65 3.13
C ILE A 196 -13.49 0.31 3.53
N ASP A 197 -12.35 -0.27 3.90
CA ASP A 197 -11.06 0.41 4.09
C ASP A 197 -10.33 0.46 2.74
N GLU A 198 -10.18 1.67 2.20
CA GLU A 198 -9.46 1.97 0.95
C GLU A 198 -8.12 2.68 1.20
N SER A 199 -7.55 2.50 2.40
CA SER A 199 -6.28 3.12 2.80
C SER A 199 -5.10 2.78 1.90
N PHE A 200 -5.12 1.62 1.24
CA PHE A 200 -4.07 1.23 0.28
C PHE A 200 -3.95 2.23 -0.89
N LEU A 201 -5.08 2.78 -1.36
CA LEU A 201 -5.10 3.71 -2.51
C LEU A 201 -5.12 5.17 -2.08
N THR A 202 -5.82 5.47 -0.99
CA THR A 202 -6.05 6.86 -0.54
C THR A 202 -5.05 7.34 0.49
N GLY A 203 -4.37 6.43 1.20
CA GLY A 203 -3.54 6.75 2.37
C GLY A 203 -4.34 7.09 3.63
N GLU A 204 -5.67 7.21 3.54
CA GLU A 204 -6.53 7.54 4.67
C GLU A 204 -7.21 6.27 5.23
N GLN A 205 -7.19 6.09 6.55
CA GLN A 205 -7.82 4.94 7.23
C GLN A 205 -9.30 5.18 7.59
N ASP A 206 -9.94 6.19 6.99
CA ASP A 206 -11.35 6.44 7.20
C ASP A 206 -12.18 5.37 6.48
N LEU A 207 -13.12 4.75 7.20
CA LEU A 207 -14.02 3.76 6.62
C LEU A 207 -14.99 4.43 5.66
N ILE A 208 -15.03 3.94 4.42
CA ILE A 208 -15.91 4.48 3.39
C ILE A 208 -17.19 3.64 3.36
N CYS A 209 -18.30 4.24 3.80
CA CYS A 209 -19.63 3.66 3.62
C CYS A 209 -19.97 3.63 2.13
N LYS A 210 -20.10 2.43 1.57
CA LYS A 210 -20.41 2.22 0.16
C LYS A 210 -21.92 2.32 -0.08
N ILE A 211 -22.28 2.84 -1.24
CA ILE A 211 -23.68 2.98 -1.69
C ILE A 211 -23.83 2.38 -3.08
N THR A 212 -25.04 1.98 -3.44
CA THR A 212 -25.31 1.58 -4.82
C THR A 212 -25.33 2.79 -5.76
N LEU A 213 -25.13 2.55 -7.05
CA LEU A 213 -25.21 3.59 -8.09
C LEU A 213 -26.59 4.28 -8.13
N GLU A 214 -27.65 3.51 -7.87
CA GLU A 214 -29.03 4.01 -7.85
C GLU A 214 -29.26 4.97 -6.67
N GLU A 215 -28.76 4.63 -5.48
CA GLU A 215 -28.78 5.52 -4.32
C GLU A 215 -27.98 6.81 -4.54
N ALA A 216 -26.82 6.72 -5.20
CA ALA A 216 -26.00 7.88 -5.53
C ALA A 216 -26.75 8.86 -6.45
N THR A 217 -27.44 8.30 -7.46
CA THR A 217 -28.22 9.08 -8.44
C THR A 217 -29.43 9.76 -7.79
N GLN A 218 -30.14 9.07 -6.89
CA GLN A 218 -31.31 9.61 -6.19
C GLN A 218 -30.94 10.75 -5.21
N LYS A 219 -29.82 10.60 -4.49
CA LYS A 219 -29.42 11.58 -3.46
C LYS A 219 -28.80 12.86 -4.04
N LYS A 220 -28.67 12.99 -5.37
CA LYS A 220 -27.96 14.08 -6.07
C LYS A 220 -26.61 14.41 -5.40
N GLN A 221 -25.95 13.40 -4.84
CA GLN A 221 -24.68 13.63 -4.17
C GLN A 221 -23.62 13.93 -5.24
N PRO A 222 -22.70 14.88 -4.97
CA PRO A 222 -21.56 15.08 -5.84
C PRO A 222 -20.87 13.72 -6.02
N ILE A 223 -20.58 13.40 -7.27
CA ILE A 223 -20.07 12.08 -7.69
C ILE A 223 -18.69 11.79 -7.08
N SER A 224 -18.06 12.74 -6.41
CA SER A 224 -16.75 12.61 -5.77
C SER A 224 -16.84 12.66 -4.24
N PRO A 225 -16.16 11.75 -3.51
CA PRO A 225 -15.57 10.49 -3.98
C PRO A 225 -16.65 9.46 -4.36
N GLN A 226 -16.43 8.67 -5.41
CA GLN A 226 -17.40 7.70 -5.96
C GLN A 226 -17.63 6.52 -5.02
N LYS A 227 -18.50 6.71 -4.01
CA LYS A 227 -18.87 5.69 -3.00
C LYS A 227 -19.50 4.41 -3.56
N HIS A 228 -19.82 4.38 -4.85
CA HIS A 228 -20.37 3.22 -5.55
C HIS A 228 -19.30 2.39 -6.27
N LEU A 229 -18.06 2.87 -6.38
CA LEU A 229 -16.94 2.04 -6.82
C LEU A 229 -16.22 1.45 -5.62
N ALA A 230 -15.60 0.30 -5.82
CA ALA A 230 -14.64 -0.27 -4.88
C ALA A 230 -13.45 -0.81 -5.66
N PHE A 231 -12.27 -0.70 -5.06
CA PHE A 231 -11.02 -0.96 -5.75
C PHE A 231 -10.26 -2.15 -5.15
N ALA A 232 -9.41 -2.78 -5.96
CA ALA A 232 -8.51 -3.84 -5.53
C ALA A 232 -7.57 -3.36 -4.41
N GLN A 233 -7.19 -4.28 -3.52
CA GLN A 233 -6.44 -4.06 -2.27
C GLN A 233 -7.23 -3.38 -1.14
N SER A 234 -8.50 -3.04 -1.36
CA SER A 234 -9.38 -2.58 -0.29
C SER A 234 -9.88 -3.76 0.56
N LYS A 235 -10.21 -3.51 1.83
CA LYS A 235 -10.71 -4.53 2.77
C LYS A 235 -12.10 -4.21 3.28
N VAL A 236 -13.00 -5.18 3.27
CA VAL A 236 -14.32 -5.05 3.89
C VAL A 236 -14.17 -5.12 5.40
N ILE A 237 -14.61 -4.08 6.10
CA ILE A 237 -14.55 -4.01 7.56
C ILE A 237 -15.89 -4.41 8.18
N LYS A 238 -16.99 -4.00 7.57
CA LYS A 238 -18.34 -4.23 8.08
C LYS A 238 -19.36 -4.40 6.96
N GLY A 239 -20.39 -5.20 7.21
CA GLY A 239 -21.52 -5.40 6.31
C GLY A 239 -21.24 -6.40 5.20
N SER A 240 -22.17 -6.48 4.26
CA SER A 240 -22.09 -7.35 3.10
C SER A 240 -22.56 -6.66 1.83
N GLY A 241 -22.20 -7.20 0.67
CA GLY A 241 -22.63 -6.62 -0.59
C GLY A 241 -22.28 -7.49 -1.80
N LYS A 242 -22.59 -6.98 -2.98
CA LYS A 242 -22.17 -7.56 -4.26
C LYS A 242 -21.47 -6.51 -5.10
N LEU A 243 -20.39 -6.94 -5.74
CA LEU A 243 -19.52 -6.12 -6.57
C LEU A 243 -19.50 -6.69 -8.00
N LEU A 244 -19.90 -5.87 -8.97
CA LEU A 244 -19.73 -6.18 -10.39
C LEU A 244 -18.30 -5.85 -10.83
N VAL A 245 -17.56 -6.84 -11.32
CA VAL A 245 -16.17 -6.67 -11.75
C VAL A 245 -16.09 -5.83 -13.02
N LEU A 246 -15.35 -4.73 -12.95
CA LEU A 246 -15.11 -3.80 -14.06
C LEU A 246 -13.69 -3.95 -14.64
N ALA A 247 -12.66 -4.13 -13.80
CA ALA A 247 -11.29 -4.29 -14.26
C ALA A 247 -10.53 -5.39 -13.49
N VAL A 248 -9.67 -6.09 -14.22
CA VAL A 248 -8.86 -7.23 -13.73
C VAL A 248 -7.40 -7.10 -14.19
N GLY A 249 -6.47 -7.75 -13.50
CA GLY A 249 -5.06 -7.82 -13.88
C GLY A 249 -4.40 -6.44 -13.94
N LEU A 250 -3.62 -6.19 -15.00
CA LEU A 250 -2.91 -4.92 -15.23
C LEU A 250 -3.83 -3.69 -15.35
N GLU A 251 -5.12 -3.90 -15.55
CA GLU A 251 -6.11 -2.84 -15.71
C GLU A 251 -6.65 -2.30 -14.38
N LYS A 252 -6.38 -2.97 -13.27
CA LYS A 252 -6.77 -2.48 -11.94
C LYS A 252 -6.00 -1.21 -11.61
N GLN A 253 -6.62 -0.26 -10.91
CA GLN A 253 -6.00 0.99 -10.48
C GLN A 253 -4.75 0.72 -9.62
N ALA A 254 -4.86 -0.21 -8.66
CA ALA A 254 -3.72 -0.64 -7.86
C ALA A 254 -2.55 -1.17 -8.73
N SER A 255 -2.85 -1.98 -9.75
CA SER A 255 -1.83 -2.52 -10.66
C SER A 255 -1.22 -1.44 -11.57
N ARG A 256 -2.00 -0.45 -12.02
CA ARG A 256 -1.50 0.69 -12.78
C ARG A 256 -0.56 1.56 -11.95
N ILE A 257 -0.92 1.83 -10.68
CA ILE A 257 -0.03 2.50 -9.73
C ILE A 257 1.27 1.68 -9.58
N MET A 258 1.17 0.37 -9.38
CA MET A 258 2.35 -0.51 -9.29
C MET A 258 3.20 -0.50 -10.56
N VAL A 259 2.61 -0.44 -11.76
CA VAL A 259 3.36 -0.34 -13.02
C VAL A 259 4.05 1.02 -13.15
N CYS A 260 3.39 2.12 -12.78
CA CYS A 260 4.03 3.43 -12.73
C CYS A 260 5.16 3.49 -11.68
N VAL A 261 5.02 2.75 -10.57
CA VAL A 261 6.01 2.65 -9.48
C VAL A 261 7.11 1.63 -9.79
N LYS A 262 6.90 0.70 -10.73
CA LYS A 262 7.96 -0.13 -11.32
C LYS A 262 8.90 0.80 -12.09
N GLN A 263 9.77 1.48 -11.36
CA GLN A 263 11.00 2.03 -11.90
C GLN A 263 11.70 0.88 -12.62
N GLU A 264 12.16 1.14 -13.84
CA GLU A 264 13.18 0.30 -14.46
C GLU A 264 14.26 0.05 -13.39
N ASP A 265 14.73 -1.20 -13.26
CA ASP A 265 15.86 -1.55 -12.39
C ASP A 265 17.11 -0.81 -12.90
N ASN A 266 17.13 0.50 -12.70
CA ASN A 266 18.21 1.38 -13.08
C ASN A 266 19.38 0.99 -12.22
N LYS A 267 20.53 0.83 -12.88
CA LYS A 267 21.77 0.52 -12.18
C LYS A 267 22.02 1.60 -11.15
N THR A 268 22.32 1.16 -9.95
CA THR A 268 22.54 2.03 -8.80
C THR A 268 23.88 2.78 -8.96
N PRO A 269 24.04 3.98 -8.39
CA PRO A 269 25.18 4.88 -8.66
C PRO A 269 26.57 4.25 -8.48
N ILE A 270 26.86 3.66 -7.33
CA ILE A 270 28.07 2.87 -7.01
C ILE A 270 28.19 1.65 -7.92
N LEU A 271 27.12 0.88 -8.17
CA LEU A 271 27.21 -0.26 -9.10
C LEU A 271 27.61 0.20 -10.51
N SER A 272 27.03 1.30 -10.99
CA SER A 272 27.37 1.91 -12.27
C SER A 272 28.81 2.43 -12.32
N ALA A 273 29.31 2.99 -11.20
CA ALA A 273 30.70 3.43 -11.08
C ALA A 273 31.68 2.25 -11.08
N ILE A 274 31.38 1.16 -10.36
CA ILE A 274 32.16 -0.07 -10.34
C ILE A 274 32.20 -0.68 -11.75
N GLU A 275 31.08 -0.70 -12.47
CA GLU A 275 31.02 -1.18 -13.84
C GLU A 275 31.81 -0.28 -14.80
N ALA A 276 31.79 1.04 -14.62
CA ALA A 276 32.59 1.96 -15.43
C ALA A 276 34.09 1.74 -15.22
N ILE A 277 34.53 1.54 -13.96
CA ILE A 277 35.92 1.18 -13.62
C ILE A 277 36.28 -0.18 -14.21
N SER A 278 35.39 -1.17 -14.06
CA SER A 278 35.50 -2.50 -14.65
C SER A 278 35.72 -2.43 -16.16
N SER A 279 34.91 -1.65 -16.87
CA SER A 279 35.03 -1.49 -18.32
C SER A 279 36.37 -0.87 -18.73
N LYS A 280 36.88 0.10 -17.95
CA LYS A 280 38.21 0.67 -18.18
C LYS A 280 39.32 -0.34 -17.94
N MET A 281 39.24 -1.13 -16.86
CA MET A 281 40.19 -2.20 -16.55
C MET A 281 40.18 -3.30 -17.62
N GLU A 282 39.01 -3.69 -18.11
CA GLU A 282 38.87 -4.62 -19.23
C GLU A 282 39.50 -4.07 -20.51
N THR A 283 39.33 -2.76 -20.78
CA THR A 283 39.94 -2.12 -21.96
C THR A 283 41.46 -2.10 -21.86
N ILE A 284 42.02 -1.71 -20.71
CA ILE A 284 43.47 -1.71 -20.47
C ILE A 284 44.02 -3.13 -20.56
N GLY A 285 43.35 -4.10 -19.93
CA GLY A 285 43.72 -5.51 -19.99
C GLY A 285 43.68 -6.07 -21.41
N PHE A 286 42.69 -5.68 -22.21
CA PHE A 286 42.57 -6.08 -23.61
C PHE A 286 43.70 -5.49 -24.47
N VAL A 287 44.01 -4.21 -24.32
CA VAL A 287 45.15 -3.57 -25.01
C VAL A 287 46.47 -4.22 -24.60
N GLY A 288 46.68 -4.46 -23.30
CA GLY A 288 47.85 -5.16 -22.80
C GLY A 288 47.99 -6.58 -23.36
N ALA A 289 46.89 -7.33 -23.41
CA ALA A 289 46.86 -8.66 -24.01
C ALA A 289 47.27 -8.62 -25.49
N ILE A 290 46.75 -7.67 -26.27
CA ILE A 290 47.14 -7.48 -27.68
C ILE A 290 48.64 -7.22 -27.81
N VAL A 291 49.21 -6.35 -26.98
CA VAL A 291 50.66 -6.05 -27.02
C VAL A 291 51.49 -7.30 -26.70
N VAL A 292 51.11 -8.07 -25.69
CA VAL A 292 51.78 -9.33 -25.34
C VAL A 292 51.68 -10.34 -26.48
N ILE A 293 50.52 -10.44 -27.14
CA ILE A 293 50.32 -11.31 -28.30
C ILE A 293 51.25 -10.91 -29.45
N PHE A 294 51.31 -9.63 -29.80
CA PHE A 294 52.22 -9.14 -30.84
C PHE A 294 53.68 -9.40 -30.50
N MET A 295 54.08 -9.21 -29.24
CA MET A 295 55.44 -9.50 -28.78
C MET A 295 55.78 -10.99 -28.89
N LEU A 296 54.85 -11.88 -28.51
CA LEU A 296 55.03 -13.33 -28.62
C LEU A 296 55.04 -13.79 -30.08
N LEU A 297 54.20 -13.21 -30.94
CA LEU A 297 54.22 -13.49 -32.38
C LEU A 297 55.52 -12.99 -33.03
N ALA A 298 55.99 -11.80 -32.69
CA ALA A 298 57.25 -11.27 -33.18
C ALA A 298 58.44 -12.15 -32.74
N ARG A 299 58.46 -12.56 -31.46
CA ARG A 299 59.44 -13.54 -30.97
C ARG A 299 59.35 -14.85 -31.72
N TYR A 300 58.14 -15.38 -31.92
CA TYR A 300 57.92 -16.61 -32.69
C TYR A 300 58.50 -16.49 -34.10
N MET A 301 58.26 -15.40 -34.82
CA MET A 301 58.79 -15.19 -36.17
C MET A 301 60.33 -15.11 -36.21
N ILE A 302 60.96 -14.55 -35.17
CA ILE A 302 62.43 -14.43 -35.07
C ILE A 302 63.08 -15.77 -34.71
N GLU A 303 62.51 -16.50 -33.74
CA GLU A 303 63.06 -17.74 -33.19
C GLU A 303 62.84 -18.95 -34.14
N TYR A 304 61.73 -18.95 -34.89
CA TYR A 304 61.40 -19.99 -35.87
C TYR A 304 62.29 -19.98 -37.12
N HIS A 305 63.06 -18.91 -37.35
CA HIS A 305 64.02 -18.87 -38.46
C HIS A 305 65.23 -19.81 -38.23
N ASN A 306 65.52 -20.22 -36.99
CA ASN A 306 66.79 -20.88 -36.63
C ASN A 306 66.65 -22.23 -35.89
N SER A 307 65.46 -22.82 -35.70
CA SER A 307 65.31 -24.05 -34.90
C SER A 307 64.12 -24.94 -35.30
N ASP A 308 64.32 -26.27 -35.26
CA ASP A 308 63.28 -27.31 -35.42
C ASP A 308 62.33 -27.35 -34.21
N VAL A 309 61.51 -26.31 -34.04
CA VAL A 309 60.51 -26.24 -32.97
C VAL A 309 59.16 -26.72 -33.50
N ASN A 310 58.46 -27.55 -32.71
CA ASN A 310 57.10 -28.00 -33.01
C ASN A 310 56.13 -26.80 -33.10
N GLY A 311 55.84 -26.32 -34.32
CA GLY A 311 54.98 -25.15 -34.54
C GLY A 311 53.59 -25.28 -33.93
N TYR A 312 53.05 -26.50 -33.86
CA TYR A 312 51.75 -26.77 -33.25
C TYR A 312 51.74 -26.58 -31.72
N SER A 313 52.80 -26.98 -31.01
CA SER A 313 52.86 -26.80 -29.55
C SER A 313 53.09 -25.33 -29.18
N THR A 314 53.92 -24.61 -29.93
CA THR A 314 54.14 -23.17 -29.70
C THR A 314 52.90 -22.34 -30.01
N PHE A 315 52.20 -22.63 -31.12
CA PHE A 315 50.96 -21.94 -31.47
C PHE A 315 49.83 -22.23 -30.47
N SER A 316 49.66 -23.48 -30.02
CA SER A 316 48.67 -23.81 -28.99
C SER A 316 48.98 -23.16 -27.64
N ASN A 317 50.25 -22.99 -27.27
CA ASN A 317 50.64 -22.25 -26.07
C ASN A 317 50.32 -20.75 -26.17
N ILE A 318 50.55 -20.14 -27.34
CA ILE A 318 50.13 -18.76 -27.60
C ILE A 318 48.60 -18.64 -27.48
N LEU A 319 47.84 -19.57 -28.08
CA LEU A 319 46.38 -19.60 -27.96
C LEU A 319 45.90 -19.75 -26.51
N ASN A 320 46.48 -20.67 -25.74
CA ASN A 320 46.15 -20.84 -24.33
C ASN A 320 46.38 -19.54 -23.54
N LEU A 321 47.50 -18.86 -23.79
CA LEU A 321 47.85 -17.61 -23.12
C LEU A 321 46.89 -16.48 -23.49
N ILE A 322 46.47 -16.39 -24.76
CA ILE A 322 45.42 -15.47 -25.23
C ILE A 322 44.11 -15.71 -24.49
N ILE A 323 43.68 -16.97 -24.41
CA ILE A 323 42.44 -17.35 -23.74
C ILE A 323 42.50 -16.97 -22.27
N VAL A 324 43.60 -17.26 -21.57
CA VAL A 324 43.74 -16.97 -20.13
C VAL A 324 43.75 -15.45 -19.88
N LEU A 325 44.50 -14.67 -20.66
CA LEU A 325 44.57 -13.22 -20.46
C LEU A 325 43.25 -12.51 -20.71
N ILE A 326 42.49 -12.91 -21.74
CA ILE A 326 41.27 -12.21 -22.13
C ILE A 326 40.03 -12.77 -21.39
N SER A 327 40.02 -14.05 -21.00
CA SER A 327 38.91 -14.63 -20.23
C SER A 327 38.88 -14.21 -18.76
N GLY A 328 39.99 -13.68 -18.24
CA GLY A 328 40.12 -13.18 -16.88
C GLY A 328 39.25 -11.96 -16.60
N ASN A 329 38.03 -12.18 -16.12
CA ASN A 329 37.12 -11.10 -15.69
C ASN A 329 37.41 -10.68 -14.25
N ALA A 330 38.54 -10.01 -14.01
CA ALA A 330 38.93 -9.50 -12.68
C ALA A 330 37.86 -8.56 -12.07
N SER A 331 37.16 -7.83 -12.92
CA SER A 331 36.06 -6.94 -12.55
C SER A 331 34.87 -7.62 -11.87
N LYS A 332 34.57 -8.86 -12.24
CA LYS A 332 33.41 -9.59 -11.70
C LYS A 332 33.56 -9.89 -10.21
N ALA A 333 34.80 -10.08 -9.75
CA ALA A 333 35.10 -10.28 -8.33
C ALA A 333 34.76 -9.04 -7.50
N LEU A 334 35.04 -7.84 -8.02
CA LEU A 334 34.73 -6.57 -7.35
C LEU A 334 33.22 -6.39 -7.17
N ILE A 335 32.42 -6.64 -8.23
CA ILE A 335 30.95 -6.56 -8.17
C ILE A 335 30.39 -7.59 -7.17
N THR A 336 30.91 -8.82 -7.20
CA THR A 336 30.45 -9.88 -6.30
C THR A 336 30.79 -9.56 -4.83
N HIS A 337 31.98 -9.02 -4.57
CA HIS A 337 32.39 -8.60 -3.23
C HIS A 337 31.50 -7.48 -2.70
N PHE A 338 31.22 -6.47 -3.53
CA PHE A 338 30.31 -5.38 -3.17
C PHE A 338 28.91 -5.88 -2.82
N GLN A 339 28.34 -6.80 -3.62
CA GLN A 339 27.03 -7.40 -3.33
C GLN A 339 27.01 -8.18 -2.02
N LEU A 340 28.10 -8.89 -1.69
CA LEU A 340 28.23 -9.62 -0.43
C LEU A 340 28.29 -8.67 0.76
N GLN A 341 29.00 -7.54 0.65
CA GLN A 341 29.01 -6.50 1.67
C GLN A 341 27.62 -5.89 1.86
N LEU A 342 26.91 -5.55 0.78
CA LEU A 342 25.53 -5.06 0.87
C LEU A 342 24.59 -6.05 1.57
N ALA A 343 24.72 -7.35 1.27
CA ALA A 343 23.93 -8.38 1.93
C ALA A 343 24.23 -8.45 3.45
N GLN A 344 25.49 -8.31 3.86
CA GLN A 344 25.87 -8.22 5.28
C GLN A 344 25.28 -6.97 5.94
N THR A 345 25.32 -5.80 5.28
CA THR A 345 24.71 -4.57 5.77
C THR A 345 23.21 -4.72 5.98
N VAL A 346 22.51 -5.40 5.08
CA VAL A 346 21.07 -5.65 5.24
C VAL A 346 20.76 -6.52 6.46
N ASN A 347 21.61 -7.53 6.74
CA ASN A 347 21.46 -8.30 7.98
C ASN A 347 21.62 -7.42 9.23
N LEU A 348 22.57 -6.47 9.23
CA LEU A 348 22.72 -5.51 10.34
C LEU A 348 21.50 -4.58 10.49
N MET A 349 20.93 -4.10 9.37
CA MET A 349 19.71 -3.28 9.40
C MET A 349 18.51 -4.06 9.92
N LEU A 350 18.40 -5.35 9.60
CA LEU A 350 17.35 -6.23 10.13
C LEU A 350 17.43 -6.35 11.66
N TYR A 351 18.63 -6.41 12.25
CA TYR A 351 18.79 -6.39 13.71
C TYR A 351 18.29 -5.07 14.34
N GLN A 352 18.32 -3.97 13.60
CA GLN A 352 17.77 -2.67 14.00
C GLN A 352 16.29 -2.50 13.63
N GLN A 353 15.59 -3.60 13.31
CA GLN A 353 14.18 -3.61 12.88
C GLN A 353 13.90 -2.88 11.56
N ASN A 354 14.93 -2.61 10.75
CA ASN A 354 14.81 -2.02 9.42
C ASN A 354 14.84 -3.12 8.34
N LEU A 355 13.67 -3.50 7.83
CA LEU A 355 13.53 -4.50 6.77
C LEU A 355 13.81 -3.91 5.39
N VAL A 356 14.96 -4.26 4.82
CA VAL A 356 15.31 -3.90 3.43
C VAL A 356 14.83 -4.99 2.47
N LYS A 357 13.78 -4.70 1.70
CA LYS A 357 13.21 -5.67 0.73
C LYS A 357 14.01 -5.76 -0.58
N LYS A 358 14.71 -4.70 -0.98
CA LYS A 358 15.48 -4.62 -2.23
C LYS A 358 16.91 -4.16 -1.94
N LEU A 359 17.87 -5.08 -2.01
CA LEU A 359 19.29 -4.82 -1.71
C LEU A 359 19.85 -3.64 -2.52
N ASN A 360 19.52 -3.57 -3.81
CA ASN A 360 20.02 -2.54 -4.71
C ASN A 360 19.55 -1.13 -4.33
N GLN A 361 18.36 -0.98 -3.75
CA GLN A 361 17.83 0.35 -3.38
C GLN A 361 18.57 0.98 -2.20
N LEU A 362 19.24 0.18 -1.38
CA LEU A 362 19.99 0.66 -0.23
C LEU A 362 21.13 1.61 -0.64
N GLU A 363 21.69 1.38 -1.82
CA GLU A 363 22.78 2.16 -2.36
C GLU A 363 22.40 3.61 -2.67
N ASN A 364 21.12 3.86 -2.96
CA ASN A 364 20.63 5.20 -3.27
C ASN A 364 20.44 6.05 -2.00
N LEU A 365 20.39 5.42 -0.82
CA LEU A 365 20.02 6.08 0.43
C LEU A 365 20.99 7.21 0.84
N PRO A 366 22.33 7.06 0.72
CA PRO A 366 23.28 8.15 0.97
C PRO A 366 23.18 9.32 -0.02
N PHE A 367 22.54 9.13 -1.17
CA PHE A 367 22.38 10.13 -2.24
C PHE A 367 20.98 10.76 -2.24
N MET A 368 20.19 10.56 -1.18
CA MET A 368 18.84 11.13 -1.07
C MET A 368 18.92 12.59 -0.63
N ASP A 369 18.52 13.51 -1.52
CA ASP A 369 18.45 14.96 -1.22
C ASP A 369 17.09 15.40 -0.66
N GLN A 370 16.03 14.64 -0.96
CA GLN A 370 14.66 14.97 -0.58
C GLN A 370 13.95 13.73 -0.02
N LEU A 371 13.38 13.87 1.17
CA LEU A 371 12.53 12.87 1.80
C LEU A 371 11.08 13.32 1.74
N LEU A 372 10.28 12.58 0.98
CA LEU A 372 8.84 12.77 0.87
C LEU A 372 8.18 11.80 1.85
N PHE A 373 7.59 12.33 2.91
CA PHE A 373 6.87 11.54 3.90
C PHE A 373 5.37 11.65 3.65
N ASP A 374 4.68 10.53 3.73
CA ASP A 374 3.25 10.56 3.97
C ASP A 374 2.99 11.05 5.41
N LYS A 375 1.87 11.71 5.66
CA LYS A 375 1.52 12.19 6.99
C LYS A 375 0.93 11.06 7.82
N THR A 376 -0.04 10.34 7.27
CA THR A 376 -0.85 9.36 8.00
C THR A 376 -0.12 8.03 8.09
N GLY A 377 0.06 7.50 9.29
CA GLY A 377 0.75 6.21 9.50
C GLY A 377 2.28 6.25 9.33
N THR A 378 2.85 7.39 8.91
CA THR A 378 4.31 7.60 8.83
C THR A 378 4.79 8.69 9.79
N LEU A 379 4.28 9.93 9.71
CA LEU A 379 4.63 10.99 10.69
C LEU A 379 3.72 10.97 11.92
N THR A 380 2.46 10.63 11.69
CA THR A 380 1.43 10.53 12.73
C THR A 380 1.11 9.08 13.00
N GLN A 381 1.05 8.73 14.27
CA GLN A 381 0.44 7.47 14.68
C GLN A 381 -1.06 7.58 14.39
N ASN A 382 -1.66 6.53 13.83
CA ASN A 382 -3.09 6.51 13.53
C ASN A 382 -3.96 6.35 14.79
N ARG A 383 -3.68 7.15 15.82
CA ARG A 383 -4.45 7.28 17.04
C ARG A 383 -4.83 8.75 17.19
N MET A 384 -6.11 8.99 17.41
CA MET A 384 -6.60 10.32 17.78
C MET A 384 -6.25 10.57 19.24
N GLN A 385 -5.89 11.82 19.57
CA GLN A 385 -5.59 12.24 20.93
C GLN A 385 -6.30 13.56 21.21
N LEU A 386 -6.93 13.66 22.38
CA LEU A 386 -7.44 14.91 22.92
C LEU A 386 -6.39 15.45 23.89
N GLU A 387 -5.79 16.60 23.59
CA GLU A 387 -4.92 17.30 24.56
C GLU A 387 -5.50 18.61 25.07
N ARG A 388 -6.28 19.33 24.24
CA ARG A 388 -6.71 20.69 24.56
C ARG A 388 -8.22 20.82 24.67
N PHE A 389 -8.62 21.54 25.71
CA PHE A 389 -10.00 21.93 25.93
C PHE A 389 -10.06 23.45 26.14
N MET A 390 -11.02 24.07 25.46
CA MET A 390 -11.22 25.50 25.42
C MET A 390 -12.55 25.85 26.08
N ASN A 391 -12.47 26.61 27.17
CA ASN A 391 -13.59 27.30 27.80
C ASN A 391 -13.27 28.81 27.77
N ASP A 392 -13.20 29.49 28.91
CA ASP A 392 -12.74 30.88 29.04
C ASP A 392 -11.27 31.02 28.62
N THR A 393 -10.50 29.96 28.81
CA THR A 393 -9.10 29.82 28.39
C THR A 393 -8.93 28.50 27.65
N THR A 394 -7.90 28.44 26.79
CA THR A 394 -7.49 27.19 26.13
C THR A 394 -6.41 26.53 26.99
N ASP A 395 -6.75 25.38 27.56
CA ASP A 395 -5.89 24.67 28.50
C ASP A 395 -5.72 23.19 28.11
N GLU A 396 -4.56 22.64 28.46
CA GLU A 396 -4.36 21.19 28.42
C GLU A 396 -5.25 20.49 29.44
N LEU A 397 -5.97 19.46 28.99
CA LEU A 397 -6.88 18.70 29.83
C LEU A 397 -6.07 17.64 30.62
N THR A 398 -5.51 18.05 31.75
CA THR A 398 -4.77 17.18 32.68
C THR A 398 -5.56 16.94 33.96
N GLN A 399 -5.28 15.83 34.67
CA GLN A 399 -5.97 15.48 35.93
C GLN A 399 -5.86 16.61 36.98
N SER A 400 -4.69 17.23 37.09
CA SER A 400 -4.45 18.32 38.04
C SER A 400 -5.34 19.53 37.75
N LYS A 401 -5.40 19.99 36.49
CA LYS A 401 -6.25 21.13 36.09
C LYS A 401 -7.74 20.79 36.21
N PHE A 402 -8.14 19.59 35.79
CA PHE A 402 -9.54 19.15 35.85
C PHE A 402 -10.08 19.18 37.29
N ASN A 403 -9.28 18.77 38.27
CA ASN A 403 -9.66 18.77 39.68
C ASN A 403 -9.91 20.18 40.26
N HIS A 404 -9.38 21.24 39.63
CA HIS A 404 -9.61 22.63 40.05
C HIS A 404 -10.92 23.22 39.49
N PHE A 405 -11.57 22.56 38.53
CA PHE A 405 -12.84 23.04 37.99
C PHE A 405 -13.96 22.92 39.03
N PRO A 406 -15.00 23.78 38.95
CA PRO A 406 -16.17 23.65 39.82
C PRO A 406 -16.80 22.26 39.74
N GLN A 407 -17.26 21.70 40.86
CA GLN A 407 -17.82 20.33 40.90
C GLN A 407 -19.01 20.14 39.94
N GLU A 408 -19.83 21.17 39.77
CA GLU A 408 -20.96 21.13 38.82
C GLU A 408 -20.48 21.04 37.36
N PHE A 409 -19.44 21.81 37.03
CA PHE A 409 -18.79 21.75 35.72
C PHE A 409 -18.16 20.38 35.48
N GLN A 410 -17.41 19.83 36.46
CA GLN A 410 -16.80 18.51 36.34
C GLN A 410 -17.85 17.44 36.03
N LYS A 411 -18.99 17.45 36.73
CA LYS A 411 -20.09 16.50 36.48
C LYS A 411 -20.68 16.66 35.07
N ALA A 412 -20.98 17.89 34.66
CA ALA A 412 -21.52 18.15 33.33
C ALA A 412 -20.53 17.77 32.21
N PHE A 413 -19.24 18.04 32.42
CA PHE A 413 -18.16 17.68 31.51
C PHE A 413 -17.99 16.16 31.41
N ILE A 414 -18.00 15.44 32.53
CA ILE A 414 -17.93 13.96 32.52
C ILE A 414 -19.11 13.38 31.74
N ASP A 415 -20.32 13.87 32.01
CA ASP A 415 -21.54 13.42 31.34
C ASP A 415 -21.43 13.64 29.82
N ALA A 416 -21.07 14.84 29.38
CA ALA A 416 -21.10 15.22 27.98
C ALA A 416 -19.86 14.82 27.16
N CYS A 417 -18.70 14.69 27.80
CA CYS A 417 -17.45 14.32 27.14
C CYS A 417 -17.23 12.79 27.15
N PHE A 418 -17.39 12.15 28.31
CA PHE A 418 -16.95 10.77 28.54
C PHE A 418 -18.10 9.76 28.60
N ILE A 419 -19.23 10.10 29.22
CA ILE A 419 -20.41 9.20 29.29
C ILE A 419 -21.17 9.20 27.95
N ASN A 420 -21.19 10.33 27.24
CA ASN A 420 -21.67 10.42 25.87
C ASN A 420 -20.68 9.74 24.89
N ASN A 421 -20.56 8.42 24.96
CA ASN A 421 -19.60 7.63 24.22
C ASN A 421 -20.20 6.28 23.83
N THR A 422 -20.03 5.85 22.58
CA THR A 422 -20.55 4.57 22.05
C THR A 422 -19.45 3.54 21.78
N TYR A 423 -18.19 3.86 22.04
CA TYR A 423 -17.06 2.98 21.76
C TYR A 423 -17.04 1.78 22.71
N ASN A 424 -16.93 0.58 22.11
CA ASN A 424 -16.82 -0.67 22.83
C ASN A 424 -15.35 -1.16 22.84
N PRO A 425 -14.68 -1.19 24.02
CA PRO A 425 -13.30 -1.64 24.14
C PRO A 425 -13.09 -3.12 23.82
N GLU A 426 -14.07 -3.99 24.07
CA GLU A 426 -13.92 -5.44 23.90
C GLU A 426 -13.90 -5.84 22.42
N THR A 427 -14.72 -5.18 21.61
CA THR A 427 -14.79 -5.42 20.16
C THR A 427 -13.94 -4.43 19.36
N ASN A 428 -13.25 -3.49 20.03
CA ASN A 428 -12.51 -2.38 19.43
C ASN A 428 -13.34 -1.66 18.34
N SER A 429 -14.64 -1.50 18.59
CA SER A 429 -15.61 -0.97 17.65
C SER A 429 -16.13 0.40 18.10
N GLY A 430 -16.21 1.35 17.16
CA GLY A 430 -16.63 2.73 17.42
C GLY A 430 -15.66 3.76 16.82
N SER A 431 -15.93 5.03 17.05
CA SER A 431 -15.15 6.12 16.45
C SER A 431 -13.75 6.24 17.08
N PRO A 432 -12.67 6.50 16.30
CA PRO A 432 -11.34 6.80 16.84
C PRO A 432 -11.33 7.98 17.84
N ILE A 433 -12.22 8.96 17.64
CA ILE A 433 -12.43 10.08 18.57
C ILE A 433 -12.95 9.59 19.92
N GLU A 434 -13.91 8.68 19.90
CA GLU A 434 -14.52 8.14 21.12
C GLU A 434 -13.54 7.29 21.91
N LYS A 435 -12.69 6.53 21.22
CA LYS A 435 -11.56 5.82 21.83
C LYS A 435 -10.60 6.80 22.52
N ALA A 436 -10.25 7.89 21.85
CA ALA A 436 -9.35 8.91 22.40
C ALA A 436 -9.91 9.54 23.68
N LEU A 437 -11.20 9.88 23.68
CA LEU A 437 -11.88 10.45 24.86
C LEU A 437 -11.92 9.48 26.03
N LEU A 438 -12.18 8.19 25.76
CA LEU A 438 -12.16 7.16 26.79
C LEU A 438 -10.75 6.98 27.39
N GLN A 439 -9.72 7.05 26.55
CA GLN A 439 -8.33 6.99 27.00
C GLN A 439 -7.98 8.17 27.93
N VAL A 440 -8.41 9.39 27.59
CA VAL A 440 -8.21 10.56 28.47
C VAL A 440 -8.91 10.38 29.83
N ALA A 441 -10.13 9.82 29.84
CA ALA A 441 -10.81 9.54 31.11
C ALA A 441 -10.06 8.51 31.98
N GLN A 442 -9.43 7.51 31.35
CA GLN A 442 -8.59 6.52 32.02
C GLN A 442 -7.30 7.15 32.55
N ASP A 443 -6.64 8.01 31.76
CA ASP A 443 -5.44 8.74 32.17
C ASP A 443 -5.72 9.65 33.38
N MET A 444 -6.91 10.24 33.45
CA MET A 444 -7.40 11.01 34.61
C MET A 444 -7.90 10.17 35.78
N ARG A 445 -7.94 8.83 35.64
CA ARG A 445 -8.44 7.88 36.64
C ARG A 445 -9.87 8.15 37.09
N LEU A 446 -10.74 8.56 36.16
CA LEU A 446 -12.15 8.85 36.45
C LEU A 446 -12.96 7.55 36.56
N ASN A 447 -13.82 7.44 37.58
CA ASN A 447 -14.77 6.34 37.69
C ASN A 447 -16.05 6.65 36.89
N LEU A 448 -16.17 6.05 35.71
CA LEU A 448 -17.32 6.25 34.81
C LEU A 448 -18.45 5.25 35.03
N GLU A 449 -18.21 4.13 35.73
CA GLU A 449 -19.11 2.97 35.75
C GLU A 449 -20.45 3.26 36.44
N GLU A 450 -20.42 3.98 37.58
CA GLU A 450 -21.64 4.38 38.28
C GLU A 450 -22.50 5.33 37.45
N ARG A 451 -21.85 6.19 36.66
CA ARG A 451 -22.55 7.19 35.85
C ARG A 451 -23.08 6.60 34.54
N LYS A 452 -22.39 5.62 33.95
CA LYS A 452 -22.89 4.85 32.80
C LYS A 452 -24.20 4.12 33.11
N LYS A 453 -24.36 3.59 34.32
CA LYS A 453 -25.62 2.93 34.76
C LYS A 453 -26.84 3.86 34.78
N GLN A 454 -26.61 5.17 34.74
CA GLN A 454 -27.65 6.20 34.76
C GLN A 454 -28.05 6.66 33.35
N VAL A 455 -27.39 6.12 32.32
CA VAL A 455 -27.78 6.33 30.92
C VAL A 455 -29.08 5.60 30.65
N THR A 456 -30.06 6.34 30.14
CA THR A 456 -31.39 5.82 29.81
C THR A 456 -31.53 5.55 28.32
N HIS A 457 -31.07 6.49 27.49
CA HIS A 457 -31.14 6.40 26.04
C HIS A 457 -29.88 7.00 25.42
N GLN A 458 -29.51 6.48 24.26
CA GLN A 458 -28.39 6.98 23.49
C GLN A 458 -28.77 7.04 22.01
N ILE A 459 -28.56 8.19 21.40
CA ILE A 459 -28.78 8.43 19.98
C ILE A 459 -27.39 8.51 19.33
N PRO A 460 -26.99 7.49 18.54
CA PRO A 460 -25.66 7.43 17.96
C PRO A 460 -25.42 8.61 17.00
N PHE A 461 -24.14 8.89 16.72
CA PHE A 461 -23.77 9.95 15.81
C PHE A 461 -24.39 9.70 14.42
N ASN A 462 -25.06 10.71 13.88
CA ASN A 462 -25.64 10.67 12.55
C ASN A 462 -25.08 11.84 11.71
N SER A 463 -24.64 11.58 10.49
CA SER A 463 -24.05 12.59 9.58
C SER A 463 -25.01 13.73 9.23
N THR A 464 -26.33 13.50 9.28
CA THR A 464 -27.34 14.55 9.08
C THR A 464 -27.45 15.48 10.29
N ARG A 465 -27.42 14.92 11.50
CA ARG A 465 -27.47 15.66 12.78
C ARG A 465 -26.13 16.26 13.19
N LYS A 466 -25.03 15.65 12.72
CA LYS A 466 -23.63 15.92 13.06
C LYS A 466 -23.34 15.97 14.57
N LYS A 467 -24.06 15.18 15.37
CA LYS A 467 -23.90 15.09 16.83
C LYS A 467 -24.34 13.73 17.37
N LEU A 468 -23.74 13.36 18.49
CA LEU A 468 -24.06 12.25 19.38
C LEU A 468 -24.82 12.77 20.59
N THR A 469 -25.88 12.10 21.01
CA THR A 469 -26.71 12.52 22.13
C THR A 469 -26.91 11.37 23.12
N THR A 470 -26.79 11.65 24.41
CA THR A 470 -27.11 10.70 25.49
C THR A 470 -28.06 11.36 26.49
N ILE A 471 -29.01 10.57 27.02
CA ILE A 471 -29.98 11.01 28.02
C ILE A 471 -29.67 10.30 29.34
N ILE A 472 -29.44 11.08 30.40
CA ILE A 472 -29.03 10.61 31.72
C ILE A 472 -30.13 10.89 32.74
N ASN A 473 -30.55 9.85 33.48
CA ASN A 473 -31.62 9.88 34.50
C ASN A 473 -32.94 10.54 34.05
N ASN A 474 -33.24 10.57 32.75
CA ASN A 474 -34.38 11.32 32.17
C ASN A 474 -34.44 12.80 32.58
N ASN A 475 -33.34 13.37 33.06
CA ASN A 475 -33.29 14.73 33.59
C ASN A 475 -32.23 15.61 32.90
N ARG A 476 -31.34 14.99 32.12
CA ARG A 476 -30.25 15.68 31.43
C ARG A 476 -30.02 15.08 30.06
N VAL A 477 -29.95 15.94 29.06
CA VAL A 477 -29.56 15.61 27.69
C VAL A 477 -28.15 16.15 27.48
N VAL A 478 -27.22 15.30 27.08
CA VAL A 478 -25.86 15.71 26.74
C VAL A 478 -25.60 15.50 25.27
N VAL A 479 -24.86 16.43 24.66
CA VAL A 479 -24.55 16.42 23.23
C VAL A 479 -23.07 16.68 22.97
N ARG A 480 -22.53 15.98 21.97
CA ARG A 480 -21.17 16.17 21.46
C ARG A 480 -21.19 16.07 19.94
N GLY A 481 -20.55 16.99 19.24
CA GLY A 481 -20.66 17.05 17.78
C GLY A 481 -19.91 18.21 17.13
N ALA A 482 -20.28 18.51 15.89
CA ALA A 482 -19.70 19.61 15.13
C ALA A 482 -19.86 20.93 15.88
N SER A 483 -18.74 21.64 16.04
CA SER A 483 -18.63 22.80 16.90
C SER A 483 -19.54 23.94 16.48
N GLU A 484 -19.67 24.18 15.17
CA GLU A 484 -20.49 25.27 14.63
C GLU A 484 -21.98 25.00 14.86
N ILE A 485 -22.41 23.74 14.78
CA ILE A 485 -23.82 23.35 14.93
C ILE A 485 -24.26 23.46 16.39
N ILE A 486 -23.43 22.97 17.32
CA ILE A 486 -23.77 23.03 18.74
C ILE A 486 -23.75 24.48 19.22
N LEU A 487 -22.76 25.28 18.80
CA LEU A 487 -22.69 26.71 19.15
C LEU A 487 -23.95 27.46 18.71
N GLN A 488 -24.47 27.20 17.50
CA GLN A 488 -25.73 27.79 17.02
C GLN A 488 -26.96 27.36 17.84
N GLN A 489 -26.92 26.20 18.50
CA GLN A 489 -28.01 25.64 19.30
C GLN A 489 -27.88 25.99 20.80
N SER A 490 -26.77 26.60 21.18
CA SER A 490 -26.47 27.02 22.55
C SER A 490 -26.92 28.45 22.81
N ILE A 491 -27.64 28.64 23.92
CA ILE A 491 -28.08 29.96 24.40
C ILE A 491 -27.39 30.37 25.70
N LYS A 492 -26.70 29.42 26.34
CA LYS A 492 -25.96 29.60 27.59
C LYS A 492 -24.55 29.05 27.40
N PHE A 493 -23.60 29.66 28.07
CA PHE A 493 -22.22 29.20 28.17
C PHE A 493 -21.88 29.04 29.64
N TYR A 494 -21.24 27.93 30.00
CA TYR A 494 -20.75 27.72 31.36
C TYR A 494 -19.31 28.24 31.43
N SER A 495 -19.13 29.47 31.89
CA SER A 495 -17.84 30.06 32.22
C SER A 495 -17.30 29.43 33.52
N LEU A 496 -16.02 29.04 33.52
CA LEU A 496 -15.32 28.58 34.72
C LEU A 496 -15.14 29.70 35.75
N LYS A 497 -15.18 30.97 35.32
CA LYS A 497 -15.07 32.15 36.19
C LYS A 497 -16.42 32.63 36.69
N ASP A 498 -17.37 32.82 35.76
CA ASP A 498 -18.62 33.53 36.02
C ASP A 498 -19.84 32.60 36.15
N GLY A 499 -19.65 31.29 36.01
CA GLY A 499 -20.73 30.30 36.03
C GLY A 499 -21.54 30.32 34.73
N ILE A 500 -22.84 30.02 34.83
CA ILE A 500 -23.71 29.95 33.65
C ILE A 500 -24.14 31.35 33.23
N VAL A 501 -23.65 31.79 32.07
CA VAL A 501 -23.94 33.08 31.45
C VAL A 501 -24.76 32.89 30.16
N ALA A 502 -25.58 33.88 29.80
CA ALA A 502 -26.28 33.88 28.53
C ALA A 502 -25.30 34.22 27.39
N ILE A 503 -25.45 33.55 26.25
CA ILE A 503 -24.67 33.87 25.05
C ILE A 503 -25.36 35.04 24.35
N ASP A 504 -24.79 36.22 24.45
CA ASP A 504 -25.14 37.37 23.63
C ASP A 504 -24.36 37.36 22.30
N ASP A 505 -24.70 38.27 21.38
CA ASP A 505 -24.07 38.33 20.05
C ASP A 505 -22.55 38.56 20.16
N PHE A 506 -22.10 39.36 21.13
CA PHE A 506 -20.68 39.62 21.34
C PHE A 506 -19.91 38.38 21.84
N MET A 507 -20.46 37.66 22.81
CA MET A 507 -19.87 36.41 23.31
C MET A 507 -19.86 35.34 22.23
N LYS A 508 -20.91 35.28 21.40
CA LYS A 508 -20.98 34.36 20.27
C LYS A 508 -19.84 34.62 19.26
N ASP A 509 -19.64 35.88 18.87
CA ASP A 509 -18.53 36.25 17.97
C ASP A 509 -17.16 35.88 18.56
N CYS A 510 -16.97 36.09 19.87
CA CYS A 510 -15.75 35.71 20.57
C CYS A 510 -15.53 34.19 20.56
N LEU A 511 -16.57 33.41 20.85
CA LEU A 511 -16.52 31.93 20.81
C LEU A 511 -16.25 31.41 19.38
N GLU A 512 -16.81 32.05 18.35
CA GLU A 512 -16.53 31.71 16.95
C GLU A 512 -15.08 32.00 16.56
N GLN A 513 -14.51 33.14 16.97
CA GLN A 513 -13.09 33.45 16.71
C GLN A 513 -12.15 32.44 17.41
N ASN A 514 -12.45 32.12 18.66
CA ASN A 514 -11.68 31.14 19.43
C ASN A 514 -11.78 29.74 18.80
N LEU A 515 -12.95 29.36 18.28
CA LEU A 515 -13.15 28.10 17.54
C LEU A 515 -12.31 28.06 16.27
N ILE A 516 -12.23 29.15 15.51
CA ILE A 516 -11.37 29.24 14.32
C ILE A 516 -9.91 29.03 14.71
N GLN A 517 -9.43 29.67 15.78
CA GLN A 517 -8.06 29.47 16.26
C GLN A 517 -7.81 28.01 16.66
N LEU A 518 -8.73 27.41 17.42
CA LEU A 518 -8.65 26.02 17.85
C LEU A 518 -8.67 25.04 16.67
N SER A 519 -9.37 25.38 15.58
CA SER A 519 -9.45 24.56 14.36
C SER A 519 -8.14 24.46 13.58
N GLN A 520 -7.20 25.40 13.80
CA GLN A 520 -5.87 25.33 13.21
C GLN A 520 -5.01 24.22 13.84
N GLU A 521 -5.31 23.85 15.09
CA GLU A 521 -4.57 22.82 15.83
C GLU A 521 -5.13 21.41 15.59
N GLY A 522 -6.40 21.29 15.17
CA GLY A 522 -7.00 19.99 14.90
C GLY A 522 -8.50 20.05 14.65
N ARG A 523 -9.13 18.87 14.60
CA ARG A 523 -10.57 18.75 14.46
C ARG A 523 -11.25 19.19 15.76
N THR A 524 -12.16 20.16 15.67
CA THR A 524 -12.87 20.68 16.84
C THR A 524 -14.14 19.87 17.12
N LEU A 525 -14.47 19.73 18.41
CA LEU A 525 -15.73 19.18 18.89
C LEU A 525 -16.30 20.08 19.97
N ALA A 526 -17.56 20.45 19.86
CA ALA A 526 -18.27 21.12 20.95
C ALA A 526 -18.91 20.10 21.88
N ILE A 527 -18.96 20.48 23.16
CA ILE A 527 -19.55 19.69 24.23
C ILE A 527 -20.60 20.58 24.93
N ALA A 528 -21.83 20.11 25.01
CA ALA A 528 -22.92 20.86 25.62
C ALA A 528 -23.92 19.94 26.33
N TYR A 529 -24.76 20.52 27.17
CA TYR A 529 -25.84 19.81 27.84
C TYR A 529 -27.10 20.68 27.98
N ALA A 530 -28.24 20.05 28.23
CA ALA A 530 -29.48 20.70 28.63
C ALA A 530 -30.11 19.90 29.77
N ASP A 531 -30.49 20.60 30.84
CA ASP A 531 -31.27 20.04 31.93
C ASP A 531 -32.76 20.13 31.58
N VAL A 532 -33.42 18.98 31.47
CA VAL A 532 -34.81 18.85 31.00
C VAL A 532 -35.48 17.72 31.76
N ASP A 533 -36.67 17.93 32.31
CA ASP A 533 -37.46 16.86 32.93
C ASP A 533 -38.23 16.06 31.86
N LEU A 534 -37.77 14.84 31.59
CA LEU A 534 -38.32 13.93 30.58
C LEU A 534 -39.13 12.79 31.21
N LYS A 535 -39.37 12.78 32.53
CA LYS A 535 -40.05 11.67 33.23
C LYS A 535 -41.45 11.34 32.70
N ASN A 536 -42.14 12.36 32.18
CA ASN A 536 -43.51 12.23 31.66
C ASN A 536 -43.57 12.17 30.12
N GLN A 537 -42.43 12.10 29.43
CA GLN A 537 -42.39 12.05 27.97
C GLN A 537 -42.06 10.64 27.48
N ASN A 538 -42.69 10.23 26.39
CA ASN A 538 -42.32 9.00 25.70
C ASN A 538 -41.11 9.26 24.79
N VAL A 539 -39.92 9.14 25.38
CA VAL A 539 -38.64 9.44 24.74
C VAL A 539 -38.41 8.55 23.51
N ASP A 540 -38.74 7.26 23.57
CA ASP A 540 -38.59 6.33 22.46
C ASP A 540 -39.37 6.78 21.21
N GLN A 541 -40.64 7.16 21.38
CA GLN A 541 -41.47 7.66 20.27
C GLN A 541 -40.92 8.96 19.67
N LEU A 542 -40.34 9.85 20.49
CA LEU A 542 -39.74 11.10 20.01
C LEU A 542 -38.46 10.84 19.22
N ILE A 543 -37.68 9.83 19.62
CA ILE A 543 -36.47 9.41 18.92
C ILE A 543 -36.84 8.75 17.58
N GLU A 544 -37.74 7.76 17.58
CA GLU A 544 -38.19 7.06 16.36
C GLU A 544 -38.84 8.02 15.36
N GLY A 545 -39.62 8.99 15.84
CA GLY A 545 -40.24 10.02 15.02
C GLY A 545 -39.29 11.12 14.54
N ASN A 546 -38.00 11.11 14.95
CA ASN A 546 -37.01 12.17 14.71
C ASN A 546 -37.47 13.56 15.20
N LYS A 547 -38.30 13.60 16.26
CA LYS A 547 -38.89 14.79 16.86
C LYS A 547 -38.26 15.15 18.22
N PHE A 548 -37.13 14.55 18.57
CA PHE A 548 -36.42 14.87 19.81
C PHE A 548 -35.71 16.23 19.68
N GLU A 549 -36.36 17.30 20.13
CA GLU A 549 -35.87 18.69 19.98
C GLU A 549 -34.98 19.16 21.14
N PHE A 550 -34.99 18.46 22.27
CA PHE A 550 -34.21 18.82 23.47
C PHE A 550 -32.69 18.73 23.27
N ASP A 551 -32.25 18.06 22.20
CA ASP A 551 -30.84 18.05 21.79
C ASP A 551 -30.50 19.17 20.80
N ARG A 552 -31.48 19.99 20.36
CA ARG A 552 -31.35 21.01 19.30
C ARG A 552 -31.57 22.44 19.78
N GLN A 553 -32.06 22.61 21.00
CA GLN A 553 -32.45 23.92 21.53
C GLN A 553 -32.06 24.05 22.99
N ASN A 554 -31.89 25.29 23.44
CA ASN A 554 -31.64 25.64 24.84
C ASN A 554 -30.40 24.98 25.45
N LEU A 555 -29.37 24.70 24.64
CA LEU A 555 -28.16 24.05 25.12
C LEU A 555 -27.30 25.02 25.95
N THR A 556 -26.66 24.47 26.98
CA THR A 556 -25.57 25.10 27.74
C THR A 556 -24.25 24.56 27.24
N LEU A 557 -23.49 25.39 26.54
CA LEU A 557 -22.17 25.08 26.01
C LEU A 557 -21.15 25.00 27.14
N LEU A 558 -20.41 23.90 27.23
CA LEU A 558 -19.31 23.74 28.18
C LEU A 558 -17.98 24.21 27.58
N GLY A 559 -17.82 24.11 26.26
CA GLY A 559 -16.60 24.50 25.57
C GLY A 559 -16.34 23.63 24.35
N PHE A 560 -15.13 23.77 23.83
CA PHE A 560 -14.67 23.10 22.62
C PHE A 560 -13.42 22.29 22.89
N SER A 561 -13.25 21.18 22.19
CA SER A 561 -12.13 20.29 22.37
C SER A 561 -11.42 20.11 21.02
N ALA A 562 -10.09 20.18 21.03
CA ALA A 562 -9.27 19.98 19.84
C ALA A 562 -8.72 18.56 19.83
N ILE A 563 -9.05 17.79 18.80
CA ILE A 563 -8.56 16.44 18.61
C ILE A 563 -7.68 16.39 17.37
N PHE A 564 -6.49 15.84 17.52
CA PHE A 564 -5.54 15.65 16.42
C PHE A 564 -5.00 14.21 16.42
N ARG A 565 -4.42 13.80 15.30
CA ARG A 565 -3.68 12.53 15.22
C ARG A 565 -2.34 12.71 15.90
N SER A 566 -2.03 11.89 16.90
CA SER A 566 -0.80 12.05 17.67
C SER A 566 0.43 11.84 16.78
N PHE A 567 1.48 12.64 16.97
CA PHE A 567 2.76 12.38 16.33
C PHE A 567 3.44 11.15 16.92
N GLU A 568 4.27 10.49 16.10
CA GLU A 568 5.13 9.41 16.58
C GLU A 568 6.22 9.97 17.50
N ASN A 569 5.94 10.06 18.80
CA ASN A 569 6.90 10.49 19.80
C ASN A 569 7.93 9.38 20.06
N ARG A 570 9.10 9.45 19.40
CA ARG A 570 10.24 8.56 19.67
C ARG A 570 10.88 8.78 21.04
N ASN A 571 10.64 9.92 21.70
CA ASN A 571 11.39 10.33 22.89
C ASN A 571 10.91 9.76 24.25
N LYS A 572 9.96 8.83 24.30
CA LYS A 572 9.51 8.25 25.59
C LYS A 572 10.18 6.94 25.99
N ASN A 573 10.99 6.33 25.12
CA ASN A 573 11.66 5.05 25.39
C ASN A 573 13.19 5.16 25.58
N ASP A 574 13.76 6.36 25.49
CA ASP A 574 15.21 6.60 25.68
C ASP A 574 15.55 7.16 27.07
N SER A 575 14.72 6.91 28.09
CA SER A 575 15.02 7.21 29.51
C SER A 575 15.15 5.96 30.35
#